data_AF-A0A951GA03-F1
#
_entry.id   AF-A0A951GA03-F1
#
_cell.length_a   1.000
_cell.length_b   1.000
_cell.length_c   1.000
_cell.angle_alpha   90.00
_cell.angle_beta   90.00
_cell.angle_gamma   90.00
#
_symmetry.space_group_name_H-M   'P 1'
#
loop_
_entity.id
_entity.type
_entity.pdbx_description
1 polymer ?
#
loop_
_entity_poly.entity_id
_entity_poly.type
_entity_poly.pdbx_seq_one_letter_code
_entity_poly.pdbx_strand_id
1 'polypeptide(L)'
;MAVARLALASFADGEVRLSDEVELYQRTYMTLLRSSGETQLRVLEPSHMAMGSSLHPLAASEELDLGAFIYAVRRLPDGIAGAELVVMGQDIEALSANGIPVEYWEEAEAAARRRRWYDSGTGTLAVLLASASDVDDLVPTLVAFQIEWNKIRGRQRAAGWPSETDAPDVPPEECARELGGSVDDWARLRDAWGESFGARMRLISERRLALRVRMLGGSHTGYDRLTRRWWAPVSAELAGEGLTERPLYFVSSNSHSLVNIVTGIAREREGELVTFIEQLDEHDILRHELTALREGDSPGSWENFLYFVARLYFTARGHEGWAERRAAEREKGVTHLRSKTALRVPAQVIPLDALDPRALDPRLGEVDAGALAASGAVIVNIDYPLGVAAYNILREIAVDRTGLRGVYVLGKAATLNADVGDVMISNVVHDEHAGSTYWLDNAFSVDDLAPDLRFGTGLDNQRAVTVKSTFLQNRSYLDFYYREAFTVVEMETGPYLNAVYEIADADRHPVGEAINFSKLPIDLGVIHYASDMPYTQARTLGAQGLSYYGMDSTYASSLAILRRILRLERVVGEVPGPELTRPSGTPTLPPDARPS
;
A
#
# COMPACT_ATOMS: atom_id res chain seq x y z
N MET A 1 17.58 21.15 -14.75
CA MET A 1 16.82 22.42 -14.71
C MET A 1 16.44 22.63 -13.26
N ALA A 2 16.55 23.83 -12.70
CA ALA A 2 16.23 24.04 -11.29
C ALA A 2 14.71 23.93 -11.06
N VAL A 3 14.30 23.20 -10.02
CA VAL A 3 12.89 23.08 -9.63
C VAL A 3 12.46 24.37 -8.92
N ALA A 4 11.31 24.94 -9.32
CA ALA A 4 10.85 26.20 -8.75
C ALA A 4 10.34 26.01 -7.31
N ARG A 5 10.75 26.91 -6.41
CA ARG A 5 10.40 26.92 -4.99
C ARG A 5 9.62 28.19 -4.64
N LEU A 6 8.63 28.05 -3.77
CA LEU A 6 7.94 29.17 -3.14
C LEU A 6 8.00 28.98 -1.62
N ALA A 7 8.42 30.02 -0.91
CA ALA A 7 8.26 30.07 0.53
C ALA A 7 6.79 30.37 0.82
N LEU A 8 6.04 29.39 1.32
CA LEU A 8 4.73 29.66 1.88
C LEU A 8 4.91 30.31 3.26
N ALA A 9 4.09 31.31 3.57
CA ALA A 9 3.83 31.61 4.96
C ALA A 9 3.22 30.34 5.57
N SER A 10 3.81 29.82 6.64
CA SER A 10 3.30 28.66 7.37
C SER A 10 1.79 28.79 7.58
N PHE A 11 1.06 27.67 7.65
CA PHE A 11 -0.35 27.63 8.05
C PHE A 11 -0.50 27.98 9.55
N ALA A 12 0.09 29.12 9.95
CA ALA A 12 0.27 29.59 11.31
C ALA A 12 -1.03 30.20 11.82
N ASP A 13 -1.82 29.36 12.47
CA ASP A 13 -2.39 29.60 13.80
C ASP A 13 -3.38 28.49 14.18
N GLY A 14 -3.95 27.79 13.19
CA GLY A 14 -4.80 26.61 13.39
C GLY A 14 -4.04 25.27 13.43
N GLU A 15 -2.96 25.15 12.67
CA GLU A 15 -2.09 23.97 12.56
C GLU A 15 -1.44 23.60 13.91
N VAL A 16 -1.05 24.62 14.70
CA VAL A 16 -0.24 24.49 15.93
C VAL A 16 -0.94 23.74 17.06
N ARG A 17 -2.27 23.72 17.15
CA ARG A 17 -2.99 23.02 18.25
C ARG A 17 -3.51 21.63 17.87
N LEU A 18 -3.64 21.33 16.58
CA LEU A 18 -4.36 20.14 16.09
C LEU A 18 -3.42 18.97 15.78
N SER A 19 -2.17 19.24 15.37
CA SER A 19 -1.13 18.21 15.19
C SER A 19 -0.41 17.86 16.50
N ASP A 20 -0.57 18.67 17.55
CA ASP A 20 0.21 18.58 18.79
C ASP A 20 0.13 17.20 19.45
N GLU A 21 -1.03 16.57 19.55
CA GLU A 21 -1.18 15.28 20.25
C GLU A 21 -0.64 14.09 19.43
N VAL A 22 -0.86 14.07 18.11
CA VAL A 22 -0.30 13.05 17.21
C VAL A 22 1.22 13.18 17.15
N GLU A 23 1.73 14.40 16.99
CA GLU A 23 3.16 14.68 17.02
C GLU A 23 3.78 14.42 18.39
N LEU A 24 3.08 14.77 19.48
CA LEU A 24 3.54 14.48 20.84
C LEU A 24 3.64 12.99 21.05
N TYR A 25 2.65 12.20 20.62
CA TYR A 25 2.70 10.75 20.70
C TYR A 25 3.89 10.20 19.89
N GLN A 26 4.09 10.69 18.65
CA GLN A 26 5.25 10.32 17.84
C GLN A 26 6.59 10.65 18.48
N ARG A 27 6.76 11.90 18.95
CA ARG A 27 7.97 12.31 19.68
C ARG A 27 8.19 11.48 20.93
N THR A 28 7.12 11.10 21.63
CA THR A 28 7.19 10.30 22.86
C THR A 28 7.74 8.91 22.58
N TYR A 29 7.16 8.15 21.63
CA TYR A 29 7.71 6.83 21.34
C TYR A 29 9.08 6.88 20.67
N MET A 30 9.35 7.85 19.79
CA MET A 30 10.69 8.00 19.19
C MET A 30 11.75 8.30 20.24
N THR A 31 11.42 9.09 21.27
CA THR A 31 12.33 9.36 22.39
C THR A 31 12.55 8.12 23.24
N LEU A 32 11.48 7.38 23.54
CA LEU A 32 11.58 6.14 24.33
C LEU A 32 12.40 5.07 23.61
N LEU A 33 12.24 4.93 22.30
CA LEU A 33 12.97 3.93 21.50
C LEU A 33 14.46 4.26 21.33
N ARG A 34 14.90 5.49 21.63
CA ARG A 34 16.32 5.84 21.72
C ARG A 34 16.98 5.36 23.02
N SER A 35 16.20 4.91 24.00
CA SER A 35 16.72 4.30 25.23
C SER A 35 17.56 3.06 24.90
N SER A 36 18.69 2.89 25.59
CA SER A 36 19.53 1.70 25.45
C SER A 36 18.89 0.44 26.05
N GLY A 37 17.92 0.63 26.95
CA GLY A 37 17.23 -0.44 27.67
C GLY A 37 15.84 -0.75 27.13
N GLU A 38 15.25 -1.79 27.68
CA GLU A 38 13.87 -2.15 27.42
C GLU A 38 12.92 -1.14 28.07
N THR A 39 11.86 -0.79 27.35
CA THR A 39 10.84 0.15 27.83
C THR A 39 9.50 -0.55 27.92
N GLN A 40 8.79 -0.37 29.03
CA GLN A 40 7.42 -0.87 29.14
C GLN A 40 6.48 -0.08 28.24
N LEU A 41 5.73 -0.79 27.41
CA LEU A 41 4.81 -0.20 26.45
C LEU A 41 3.70 0.61 27.13
N ARG A 42 3.38 0.29 28.40
CA ARG A 42 2.39 1.03 29.20
C ARG A 42 2.66 2.53 29.29
N VAL A 43 3.93 2.96 29.17
CA VAL A 43 4.31 4.38 29.23
C VAL A 43 3.69 5.18 28.09
N LEU A 44 3.37 4.52 26.97
CA LEU A 44 2.76 5.11 25.79
C LEU A 44 1.23 5.16 25.82
N GLU A 45 0.58 4.40 26.70
CA GLU A 45 -0.89 4.31 26.77
C GLU A 45 -1.56 5.69 26.97
N PRO A 46 -1.11 6.56 27.91
CA PRO A 46 -1.77 7.85 28.11
C PRO A 46 -1.72 8.75 26.87
N SER A 47 -0.55 8.83 26.22
CA SER A 47 -0.37 9.62 25.00
C SER A 47 -1.10 9.01 23.79
N HIS A 48 -1.22 7.68 23.72
CA HIS A 48 -2.00 7.00 22.69
C HIS A 48 -3.50 7.30 22.84
N MET A 49 -4.01 7.28 24.07
CA MET A 49 -5.39 7.65 24.39
C MET A 49 -5.66 9.14 24.09
N ALA A 50 -4.72 10.03 24.44
CA ALA A 50 -4.82 11.46 24.19
C ALA A 50 -4.80 11.82 22.70
N MET A 51 -4.03 11.08 21.89
CA MET A 51 -3.97 11.25 20.44
C MET A 51 -5.34 11.12 19.76
N GLY A 52 -6.25 10.33 20.34
CA GLY A 52 -7.62 10.18 19.85
C GLY A 52 -7.70 9.51 18.47
N SER A 53 -6.93 8.43 18.25
CA SER A 53 -6.84 7.76 16.94
C SER A 53 -8.21 7.44 16.35
N SER A 54 -8.42 7.75 15.07
CA SER A 54 -9.61 7.32 14.31
C SER A 54 -9.71 5.79 14.22
N LEU A 55 -8.57 5.09 14.33
CA LEU A 55 -8.51 3.63 14.29
C LEU A 55 -8.72 2.96 15.65
N HIS A 56 -8.66 3.73 16.74
CA HIS A 56 -8.85 3.26 18.11
C HIS A 56 -9.68 4.28 18.92
N PRO A 57 -10.90 4.63 18.46
CA PRO A 57 -11.70 5.70 19.03
C PRO A 57 -12.10 5.45 20.50
N LEU A 58 -12.17 4.18 20.93
CA LEU A 58 -12.54 3.84 22.31
C LEU A 58 -11.32 3.62 23.22
N ALA A 59 -10.10 3.96 22.81
CA ALA A 59 -8.88 3.75 23.60
C ALA A 59 -8.98 4.26 25.04
N ALA A 60 -9.53 5.46 25.23
CA ALA A 60 -9.69 6.11 26.54
C ALA A 60 -10.95 5.67 27.31
N SER A 61 -11.86 4.93 26.66
CA SER A 61 -13.10 4.41 27.24
C SER A 61 -12.87 3.09 27.97
N GLU A 62 -13.76 2.73 28.90
CA GLU A 62 -13.82 1.38 29.47
C GLU A 62 -14.49 0.37 28.52
N GLU A 63 -15.16 0.85 27.46
CA GLU A 63 -15.72 0.01 26.41
C GLU A 63 -14.62 -0.64 25.55
N LEU A 64 -14.95 -1.81 25.01
CA LEU A 64 -14.05 -2.57 24.13
C LEU A 64 -14.03 -1.97 22.73
N ASP A 65 -12.84 -1.76 22.20
CA ASP A 65 -12.58 -1.44 20.79
C ASP A 65 -12.14 -2.69 20.03
N LEU A 66 -13.08 -3.61 19.79
CA LEU A 66 -12.76 -4.84 19.09
C LEU A 66 -12.31 -4.60 17.64
N GLY A 67 -12.71 -3.49 17.02
CA GLY A 67 -12.22 -3.08 15.70
C GLY A 67 -10.72 -2.81 15.71
N ALA A 68 -10.24 -1.97 16.64
CA ALA A 68 -8.81 -1.72 16.83
C ALA A 68 -8.04 -2.99 17.22
N PHE A 69 -8.64 -3.84 18.06
CA PHE A 69 -8.02 -5.09 18.49
C PHE A 69 -7.86 -6.08 17.34
N ILE A 70 -8.90 -6.30 16.52
CA ILE A 70 -8.85 -7.16 15.33
C ILE A 70 -7.84 -6.59 14.32
N TYR A 71 -7.81 -5.27 14.14
CA TYR A 71 -6.81 -4.61 13.29
C TYR A 71 -5.38 -4.99 13.73
N ALA A 72 -5.10 -4.95 15.04
CA ALA A 72 -3.81 -5.31 15.59
C ALA A 72 -3.51 -6.81 15.51
N VAL A 73 -4.46 -7.67 15.86
CA VAL A 73 -4.36 -9.14 15.77
C VAL A 73 -3.92 -9.57 14.36
N ARG A 74 -4.47 -8.96 13.32
CA ARG A 74 -4.13 -9.34 11.94
C ARG A 74 -2.78 -8.81 11.46
N ARG A 75 -2.15 -7.90 12.19
CA ARG A 75 -0.88 -7.24 11.83
C ARG A 75 0.30 -7.63 12.72
N LEU A 76 0.04 -8.48 13.71
CA LEU A 76 1.05 -9.03 14.62
C LEU A 76 1.09 -10.57 14.42
N PRO A 77 2.25 -11.21 14.62
CA PRO A 77 2.35 -12.66 14.57
C PRO A 77 1.59 -13.29 15.74
N ASP A 78 1.11 -14.52 15.59
CA ASP A 78 0.30 -15.22 16.59
C ASP A 78 1.00 -15.34 17.97
N GLY A 79 2.33 -15.49 17.96
CA GLY A 79 3.17 -15.50 19.17
C GLY A 79 3.07 -14.24 20.05
N ILE A 80 2.54 -13.12 19.53
CA ILE A 80 2.43 -11.86 20.28
C ILE A 80 1.60 -11.98 21.56
N ALA A 81 0.58 -12.85 21.56
CA ALA A 81 -0.26 -13.10 22.72
C ALA A 81 0.52 -13.75 23.89
N GLY A 82 1.64 -14.41 23.59
CA GLY A 82 2.58 -14.97 24.56
C GLY A 82 3.77 -14.05 24.89
N ALA A 83 3.98 -12.97 24.14
CA ALA A 83 5.19 -12.19 24.21
C ALA A 83 5.30 -11.34 25.49
N GLU A 84 6.54 -11.14 25.94
CA GLU A 84 6.95 -10.22 27.01
C GLU A 84 7.83 -9.09 26.49
N LEU A 85 8.59 -9.37 25.43
CA LEU A 85 9.53 -8.44 24.83
C LEU A 85 9.41 -8.49 23.30
N VAL A 86 9.31 -7.31 22.68
CA VAL A 86 9.44 -7.13 21.24
C VAL A 86 10.71 -6.34 20.96
N VAL A 87 11.63 -6.94 20.23
CA VAL A 87 12.88 -6.30 19.81
C VAL A 87 12.79 -5.90 18.34
N MET A 88 13.01 -4.62 18.07
CA MET A 88 13.00 -4.04 16.74
C MET A 88 14.43 -3.83 16.25
N GLY A 89 14.74 -4.26 15.03
CA GLY A 89 16.05 -4.06 14.39
C GLY A 89 15.92 -3.72 12.90
N GLN A 90 17.02 -3.33 12.26
CA GLN A 90 17.07 -3.10 10.81
C GLN A 90 17.65 -4.29 10.05
N ASP A 91 18.53 -5.07 10.69
CA ASP A 91 19.16 -6.25 10.12
C ASP A 91 19.48 -7.31 11.19
N ILE A 92 19.75 -8.53 10.72
CA ILE A 92 20.00 -9.71 11.57
C ILE A 92 21.34 -9.58 12.29
N GLU A 93 22.34 -8.99 11.63
CA GLU A 93 23.67 -8.85 12.20
C GLU A 93 23.68 -7.95 13.44
N ALA A 94 22.91 -6.85 13.42
CA ALA A 94 22.74 -5.95 14.56
C ALA A 94 22.01 -6.63 15.73
N LEU A 95 21.00 -7.46 15.46
CA LEU A 95 20.32 -8.26 16.48
C LEU A 95 21.30 -9.27 17.12
N SER A 96 22.03 -10.01 16.28
CA SER A 96 23.00 -11.02 16.71
C SER A 96 24.11 -10.42 17.57
N ALA A 97 24.64 -9.25 17.16
CA ALA A 97 25.66 -8.51 17.90
C ALA A 97 25.18 -8.03 19.29
N ASN A 98 23.86 -7.96 19.50
CA ASN A 98 23.25 -7.62 20.78
C ASN A 98 22.76 -8.86 21.56
N GLY A 99 23.23 -10.06 21.19
CA GLY A 99 22.90 -11.31 21.87
C GLY A 99 21.53 -11.87 21.51
N ILE A 100 20.99 -11.51 20.35
CA ILE A 100 19.68 -11.95 19.86
C ILE A 100 19.88 -12.71 18.54
N PRO A 101 20.19 -14.01 18.61
CA PRO A 101 20.58 -14.80 17.43
C PRO A 101 19.33 -15.32 16.72
N VAL A 102 18.63 -14.41 16.03
CA VAL A 102 17.36 -14.69 15.34
C VAL A 102 17.48 -15.73 14.23
N GLU A 103 18.68 -16.02 13.76
CA GLU A 103 18.97 -17.09 12.81
C GLU A 103 18.63 -18.50 13.33
N TYR A 104 18.48 -18.66 14.66
CA TYR A 104 18.04 -19.92 15.29
C TYR A 104 16.60 -19.86 15.80
N TRP A 105 15.88 -18.76 15.54
CA TRP A 105 14.49 -18.57 15.96
C TRP A 105 13.54 -18.96 14.83
N GLU A 106 12.29 -19.23 15.17
CA GLU A 106 11.26 -19.58 14.17
C GLU A 106 10.82 -18.32 13.42
N GLU A 107 10.82 -18.34 12.09
CA GLU A 107 10.25 -17.24 11.31
C GLU A 107 8.73 -17.19 11.50
N ALA A 108 8.21 -16.01 11.82
CA ALA A 108 6.78 -15.78 11.98
C ALA A 108 6.29 -14.72 10.97
N GLU A 109 5.00 -14.78 10.64
CA GLU A 109 4.33 -13.81 9.78
C GLU A 109 2.99 -13.38 10.37
N ALA A 110 2.54 -12.19 9.97
CA ALA A 110 1.19 -11.70 10.27
C ALA A 110 0.30 -11.79 9.03
N ALA A 111 -1.01 -11.96 9.23
CA ALA A 111 -1.96 -12.20 8.16
C ALA A 111 -2.10 -11.03 7.16
N ALA A 112 -2.08 -9.78 7.65
CA ALA A 112 -2.39 -8.59 6.85
C ALA A 112 -1.19 -7.67 6.59
N ARG A 113 -0.12 -7.75 7.39
CA ARG A 113 1.02 -6.83 7.32
C ARG A 113 2.34 -7.59 7.26
N ARG A 114 3.00 -7.52 6.11
CA ARG A 114 4.25 -8.24 5.85
C ARG A 114 5.41 -7.54 6.55
N ARG A 115 5.88 -8.14 7.65
CA ARG A 115 7.15 -7.85 8.32
C ARG A 115 7.86 -9.17 8.58
N ARG A 116 9.19 -9.15 8.64
CA ARG A 116 9.95 -10.34 9.00
C ARG A 116 10.03 -10.43 10.53
N TRP A 117 9.29 -11.38 11.09
CA TRP A 117 9.29 -11.66 12.53
C TRP A 117 10.07 -12.94 12.82
N TYR A 118 10.59 -13.02 14.04
CA TYR A 118 11.26 -14.17 14.59
C TYR A 118 10.74 -14.42 16.00
N ASP A 119 10.34 -15.64 16.30
CA ASP A 119 9.87 -16.07 17.61
C ASP A 119 10.90 -16.95 18.31
N SER A 120 11.31 -16.53 19.51
CA SER A 120 12.22 -17.29 20.37
C SER A 120 11.57 -18.49 21.05
N GLY A 121 10.24 -18.60 21.04
CA GLY A 121 9.46 -19.59 21.80
C GLY A 121 9.49 -19.37 23.32
N THR A 122 10.20 -18.34 23.81
CA THR A 122 10.41 -18.06 25.24
C THR A 122 9.90 -16.67 25.64
N GLY A 123 8.98 -16.11 24.85
CA GLY A 123 8.34 -14.83 25.14
C GLY A 123 9.08 -13.61 24.57
N THR A 124 10.13 -13.80 23.77
CA THR A 124 10.74 -12.70 23.00
C THR A 124 10.42 -12.84 21.51
N LEU A 125 9.92 -11.77 20.92
CA LEU A 125 9.78 -11.62 19.47
C LEU A 125 10.81 -10.62 18.97
N ALA A 126 11.40 -10.89 17.82
CA ALA A 126 12.21 -9.91 17.08
C ALA A 126 11.56 -9.60 15.74
N VAL A 127 11.67 -8.34 15.31
CA VAL A 127 11.12 -7.88 14.04
C VAL A 127 12.13 -6.99 13.32
N LEU A 128 12.24 -7.18 12.01
CA LEU A 128 13.02 -6.28 11.17
C LEU A 128 12.14 -5.18 10.57
N LEU A 129 12.57 -3.94 10.69
CA LEU A 129 11.87 -2.74 10.21
C LEU A 129 12.59 -2.15 9.00
N ALA A 130 11.82 -1.83 7.95
CA ALA A 130 12.36 -1.37 6.68
C ALA A 130 12.43 0.16 6.54
N SER A 131 11.68 0.90 7.37
CA SER A 131 11.70 2.37 7.40
C SER A 131 11.23 2.90 8.76
N ALA A 132 11.26 4.23 8.93
CA ALA A 132 10.63 4.88 10.08
C ALA A 132 9.11 4.66 10.11
N SER A 133 8.47 4.57 8.93
CA SER A 133 7.03 4.30 8.84
C SER A 133 6.64 2.93 9.39
N ASP A 134 7.55 1.94 9.38
CA ASP A 134 7.30 0.68 10.08
C ASP A 134 7.25 0.85 11.60
N VAL A 135 8.01 1.77 12.17
CA VAL A 135 7.92 2.13 13.60
C VAL A 135 6.58 2.83 13.87
N ASP A 136 6.24 3.80 13.02
CA ASP A 136 5.01 4.60 13.11
C ASP A 136 3.73 3.74 12.98
N ASP A 137 3.80 2.58 12.33
CA ASP A 137 2.72 1.58 12.26
C ASP A 137 2.79 0.56 13.41
N LEU A 138 3.98 0.01 13.71
CA LEU A 138 4.11 -1.09 14.67
C LEU A 138 3.86 -0.66 16.11
N VAL A 139 4.43 0.47 16.55
CA VAL A 139 4.33 0.89 17.95
C VAL A 139 2.88 1.16 18.35
N PRO A 140 2.08 1.94 17.60
CA PRO A 140 0.68 2.13 17.95
C PRO A 140 -0.14 0.85 17.87
N THR A 141 0.19 -0.05 16.94
CA THR A 141 -0.44 -1.37 16.83
C THR A 141 -0.22 -2.21 18.09
N LEU A 142 1.01 -2.24 18.63
CA LEU A 142 1.32 -2.94 19.88
C LEU A 142 0.60 -2.30 21.08
N VAL A 143 0.52 -0.97 21.13
CA VAL A 143 -0.16 -0.25 22.22
C VAL A 143 -1.66 -0.54 22.21
N ALA A 144 -2.29 -0.46 21.03
CA ALA A 144 -3.71 -0.80 20.86
C ALA A 144 -3.99 -2.26 21.26
N PHE A 145 -3.15 -3.20 20.83
CA PHE A 145 -3.25 -4.60 21.23
C PHE A 145 -3.20 -4.77 22.75
N GLN A 146 -2.28 -4.10 23.43
CA GLN A 146 -2.14 -4.18 24.89
C GLN A 146 -3.31 -3.54 25.64
N ILE A 147 -3.79 -2.39 25.21
CA ILE A 147 -4.94 -1.71 25.82
C ILE A 147 -6.15 -2.64 25.76
N GLU A 148 -6.51 -3.11 24.57
CA GLU A 148 -7.72 -3.91 24.37
C GLU A 148 -7.63 -5.30 25.00
N TRP A 149 -6.45 -5.95 24.95
CA TRP A 149 -6.21 -7.17 25.73
C TRP A 149 -6.53 -6.97 27.22
N ASN A 150 -6.02 -5.88 27.80
CA ASN A 150 -6.17 -5.61 29.22
C ASN A 150 -7.60 -5.19 29.60
N LYS A 151 -8.35 -4.53 28.69
CA LYS A 151 -9.77 -4.25 28.88
C LYS A 151 -10.61 -5.53 28.85
N ILE A 152 -10.40 -6.40 27.85
CA ILE A 152 -11.08 -7.70 27.77
C ILE A 152 -10.85 -8.48 29.06
N ARG A 153 -9.58 -8.57 29.51
CA ARG A 153 -9.26 -9.21 30.79
C ARG A 153 -9.99 -8.58 31.98
N GLY A 154 -10.08 -7.26 32.03
CA GLY A 154 -10.82 -6.54 33.07
C GLY A 154 -12.28 -6.96 33.12
N ARG A 155 -12.93 -7.01 31.95
CA ARG A 155 -14.33 -7.46 31.78
C ARG A 155 -14.51 -8.92 32.18
N GLN A 156 -13.63 -9.80 31.72
CA GLN A 156 -13.63 -11.23 32.07
C GLN A 156 -13.56 -11.43 33.60
N ARG A 157 -12.64 -10.73 34.28
CA ARG A 157 -12.52 -10.81 35.73
C ARG A 157 -13.72 -10.24 36.47
N ALA A 158 -14.31 -9.16 35.97
CA ALA A 158 -15.52 -8.58 36.55
C ALA A 158 -16.73 -9.51 36.40
N ALA A 159 -16.82 -10.24 35.28
CA ALA A 159 -17.87 -11.22 34.99
C ALA A 159 -17.64 -12.59 35.65
N GLY A 160 -16.45 -12.86 36.20
CA GLY A 160 -16.08 -14.20 36.69
C GLY A 160 -15.90 -15.22 35.55
N TRP A 161 -15.49 -14.74 34.37
CA TRP A 161 -15.42 -15.49 33.12
C TRP A 161 -13.96 -15.77 32.69
N PRO A 162 -13.66 -16.93 32.09
CA PRO A 162 -14.58 -18.06 31.86
C PRO A 162 -14.87 -18.82 33.17
N SER A 163 -16.04 -19.44 33.30
CA SER A 163 -16.29 -20.34 34.44
C SER A 163 -15.44 -21.61 34.30
N GLU A 164 -15.14 -22.31 35.41
CA GLU A 164 -14.39 -23.58 35.39
C GLU A 164 -15.02 -24.67 34.49
N THR A 165 -16.27 -24.47 34.08
CA THR A 165 -17.10 -25.39 33.28
C THR A 165 -17.21 -25.04 31.79
N ASP A 166 -16.74 -23.88 31.35
CA ASP A 166 -16.94 -23.45 29.95
C ASP A 166 -15.85 -23.98 29.02
N ALA A 167 -16.27 -24.77 28.05
CA ALA A 167 -15.44 -25.26 26.96
C ALA A 167 -14.89 -24.08 26.12
N PRO A 168 -13.73 -24.24 25.46
CA PRO A 168 -13.04 -23.17 24.71
C PRO A 168 -13.79 -22.67 23.45
N ASP A 169 -15.06 -23.01 23.26
CA ASP A 169 -15.84 -22.60 22.10
C ASP A 169 -17.06 -21.76 22.52
N VAL A 170 -16.77 -20.62 23.14
CA VAL A 170 -17.83 -19.69 23.57
C VAL A 170 -18.38 -18.95 22.34
N PRO A 171 -19.70 -18.98 22.10
CA PRO A 171 -20.30 -18.28 20.97
C PRO A 171 -20.03 -16.76 21.00
N PRO A 172 -19.85 -16.10 19.84
CA PRO A 172 -19.73 -14.64 19.75
C PRO A 172 -20.85 -13.87 20.47
N GLU A 173 -22.08 -14.39 20.46
CA GLU A 173 -23.24 -13.83 21.14
C GLU A 173 -23.07 -13.79 22.66
N GLU A 174 -22.46 -14.83 23.21
CA GLU A 174 -22.17 -14.91 24.64
C GLU A 174 -21.04 -13.96 25.02
N CYS A 175 -19.98 -13.87 24.20
CA CYS A 175 -18.91 -12.90 24.42
C CYS A 175 -19.46 -11.46 24.42
N ALA A 176 -20.32 -11.12 23.46
CA ALA A 176 -20.95 -9.80 23.38
C ALA A 176 -21.83 -9.49 24.62
N ARG A 177 -22.60 -10.48 25.09
CA ARG A 177 -23.48 -10.36 26.25
C ARG A 177 -22.70 -10.16 27.56
N GLU A 178 -21.64 -10.92 27.78
CA GLU A 178 -20.91 -10.93 29.05
C GLU A 178 -19.78 -9.88 29.11
N LEU A 179 -19.13 -9.60 27.97
CA LEU A 179 -17.93 -8.74 27.91
C LEU A 179 -18.18 -7.38 27.23
N GLY A 180 -19.27 -7.24 26.48
CA GLY A 180 -19.57 -6.07 25.64
C GLY A 180 -19.03 -6.20 24.22
N GLY A 181 -19.16 -5.13 23.42
CA GLY A 181 -18.84 -5.15 21.98
C GLY A 181 -19.97 -5.74 21.12
N SER A 182 -19.77 -5.80 19.81
CA SER A 182 -20.76 -6.34 18.87
C SER A 182 -20.53 -7.83 18.59
N VAL A 183 -21.61 -8.57 18.29
CA VAL A 183 -21.52 -9.99 17.91
C VAL A 183 -20.65 -10.16 16.67
N ASP A 184 -20.80 -9.29 15.67
CA ASP A 184 -20.01 -9.32 14.43
C ASP A 184 -18.51 -9.13 14.69
N ASP A 185 -18.14 -8.26 15.63
CA ASP A 185 -16.74 -8.09 16.02
C ASP A 185 -16.16 -9.35 16.67
N TRP A 186 -16.91 -9.98 17.58
CA TRP A 186 -16.49 -11.23 18.20
C TRP A 186 -16.37 -12.37 17.19
N ALA A 187 -17.31 -12.46 16.23
CA ALA A 187 -17.24 -13.43 15.14
C ALA A 187 -15.97 -13.22 14.29
N ARG A 188 -15.67 -11.96 13.91
CA ARG A 188 -14.45 -11.64 13.16
C ARG A 188 -13.17 -11.91 13.94
N LEU A 189 -13.16 -11.69 15.26
CA LEU A 189 -12.03 -12.03 16.12
C LEU A 189 -11.83 -13.55 16.22
N ARG A 190 -12.94 -14.31 16.32
CA ARG A 190 -12.93 -15.77 16.25
C ARG A 190 -12.38 -16.27 14.92
N ASP A 191 -12.81 -15.70 13.81
CA ASP A 191 -12.27 -16.04 12.49
C ASP A 191 -10.77 -15.73 12.38
N ALA A 192 -10.32 -14.61 12.96
CA ALA A 192 -8.92 -14.22 12.93
C ALA A 192 -8.01 -15.15 13.73
N TRP A 193 -8.48 -15.73 14.84
CA TRP A 193 -7.72 -16.69 15.65
C TRP A 193 -7.99 -18.16 15.32
N GLY A 194 -9.05 -18.45 14.57
CA GLY A 194 -9.47 -19.81 14.22
C GLY A 194 -9.62 -20.70 15.46
N GLU A 195 -9.04 -21.90 15.39
CA GLU A 195 -9.05 -22.89 16.47
C GLU A 195 -8.41 -22.40 17.79
N SER A 196 -7.55 -21.38 17.71
CA SER A 196 -6.87 -20.81 18.88
C SER A 196 -7.75 -19.86 19.70
N PHE A 197 -8.93 -19.46 19.21
CA PHE A 197 -9.79 -18.46 19.86
C PHE A 197 -10.03 -18.74 21.35
N GLY A 198 -10.46 -19.94 21.70
CA GLY A 198 -10.72 -20.31 23.10
C GLY A 198 -9.48 -20.30 23.99
N ALA A 199 -8.36 -20.81 23.47
CA ALA A 199 -7.09 -20.77 24.18
C ALA A 199 -6.62 -19.33 24.43
N ARG A 200 -6.82 -18.43 23.46
CA ARG A 200 -6.52 -17.00 23.59
C ARG A 200 -7.41 -16.33 24.63
N MET A 201 -8.71 -16.60 24.62
CA MET A 201 -9.64 -16.04 25.60
C MET A 201 -9.30 -16.45 27.04
N ARG A 202 -8.90 -17.72 27.24
CA ARG A 202 -8.38 -18.20 28.54
C ARG A 202 -7.09 -17.47 28.93
N LEU A 203 -6.14 -17.38 28.01
CA LEU A 203 -4.86 -16.70 28.25
C LEU A 203 -5.07 -15.23 28.65
N ILE A 204 -6.02 -14.52 28.04
CA ILE A 204 -6.38 -13.14 28.40
C ILE A 204 -6.84 -13.07 29.87
N SER A 205 -7.69 -14.00 30.32
CA SER A 205 -8.25 -13.99 31.68
C SER A 205 -7.17 -14.17 32.76
N GLU A 206 -6.19 -15.03 32.47
CA GLU A 206 -5.09 -15.39 33.36
C GLU A 206 -4.03 -14.28 33.39
N ARG A 207 -3.64 -13.79 32.22
CA ARG A 207 -2.43 -12.97 32.05
C ARG A 207 -2.76 -11.52 31.69
N ARG A 208 -2.29 -10.60 32.53
CA ARG A 208 -2.21 -9.18 32.15
C ARG A 208 -1.09 -9.02 31.13
N LEU A 209 -1.36 -8.35 30.01
CA LEU A 209 -0.32 -8.04 29.04
C LEU A 209 0.46 -6.79 29.46
N ALA A 210 1.78 -6.93 29.50
CA ALA A 210 2.72 -5.87 29.88
C ALA A 210 3.97 -5.97 29.00
N LEU A 211 3.80 -5.69 27.71
CA LEU A 211 4.85 -5.76 26.71
C LEU A 211 5.98 -4.77 27.04
N ARG A 212 7.20 -5.21 26.79
CA ARG A 212 8.38 -4.36 26.70
C ARG A 212 8.79 -4.25 25.24
N VAL A 213 9.37 -3.11 24.88
CA VAL A 213 9.96 -2.88 23.57
C VAL A 213 11.41 -2.46 23.71
N ARG A 214 12.23 -2.87 22.74
CA ARG A 214 13.62 -2.42 22.60
C ARG A 214 13.93 -2.20 21.13
N MET A 215 14.51 -1.05 20.80
CA MET A 215 14.96 -0.76 19.44
C MET A 215 16.48 -0.85 19.37
N LEU A 216 16.96 -1.59 18.38
CA LEU A 216 18.37 -1.78 18.08
C LEU A 216 18.64 -1.19 16.69
N GLY A 217 19.19 0.03 16.68
CA GLY A 217 19.42 0.79 15.45
C GLY A 217 18.25 1.70 15.08
N GLY A 218 17.89 1.71 13.79
CA GLY A 218 16.92 2.67 13.23
C GLY A 218 17.55 3.93 12.67
N SER A 219 18.83 3.85 12.28
CA SER A 219 19.51 4.98 11.65
C SER A 219 19.08 5.10 10.18
N HIS A 220 19.09 6.32 9.64
CA HIS A 220 18.85 6.53 8.20
C HIS A 220 19.82 5.72 7.34
N THR A 221 21.11 5.73 7.69
CA THR A 221 22.16 4.94 7.04
C THR A 221 21.92 3.42 7.11
N GLY A 222 21.21 2.94 8.14
CA GLY A 222 20.82 1.54 8.25
C GLY A 222 19.72 1.19 7.24
N TYR A 223 18.74 2.08 7.06
CA TYR A 223 17.69 1.90 6.05
C TYR A 223 18.28 1.97 4.63
N ASP A 224 19.22 2.87 4.36
CA ASP A 224 19.92 2.92 3.06
C ASP A 224 20.65 1.60 2.76
N ARG A 225 21.38 1.07 3.75
CA ARG A 225 22.09 -0.21 3.62
C ARG A 225 21.13 -1.37 3.36
N LEU A 226 20.00 -1.39 4.06
CA LEU A 226 18.96 -2.38 3.87
C LEU A 226 18.39 -2.32 2.46
N THR A 227 18.07 -1.13 1.96
CA THR A 227 17.52 -0.94 0.62
C THR A 227 18.53 -1.32 -0.45
N ARG A 228 19.81 -0.98 -0.29
CA ARG A 228 20.88 -1.45 -1.18
C ARG A 228 20.96 -2.97 -1.25
N ARG A 229 20.90 -3.65 -0.10
CA ARG A 229 20.88 -5.12 -0.03
C ARG A 229 19.63 -5.71 -0.71
N TRP A 230 18.50 -5.01 -0.64
CA TRP A 230 17.27 -5.38 -1.34
C TRP A 230 17.37 -5.18 -2.86
N TRP A 231 18.02 -4.10 -3.31
CA TRP A 231 18.19 -3.79 -4.73
C TRP A 231 19.24 -4.67 -5.41
N ALA A 232 20.27 -5.13 -4.68
CA ALA A 232 21.38 -5.88 -5.25
C ALA A 232 20.99 -7.11 -6.10
N PRO A 233 20.00 -7.97 -5.71
CA PRO A 233 19.51 -9.03 -6.59
C PRO A 233 18.86 -8.53 -7.88
N VAL A 234 18.18 -7.38 -7.86
CA VAL A 234 17.59 -6.76 -9.05
C VAL A 234 18.67 -6.22 -9.96
N SER A 235 19.64 -5.49 -9.41
CA SER A 235 20.81 -5.00 -10.15
C SER A 235 21.60 -6.16 -10.79
N ALA A 236 21.78 -7.28 -10.05
CA ALA A 236 22.42 -8.48 -10.57
C ALA A 236 21.65 -9.15 -11.72
N GLU A 237 20.32 -9.20 -11.64
CA GLU A 237 19.47 -9.71 -12.73
C GLU A 237 19.59 -8.81 -13.97
N LEU A 238 19.49 -7.49 -13.78
CA LEU A 238 19.67 -6.52 -14.88
C LEU A 238 21.06 -6.63 -15.52
N ALA A 239 22.10 -6.94 -14.76
CA ALA A 239 23.44 -7.19 -15.29
C ALA A 239 23.54 -8.52 -16.03
N GLY A 240 22.98 -9.60 -15.46
CA GLY A 240 22.99 -10.94 -16.06
C GLY A 240 22.29 -10.98 -17.43
N GLU A 241 21.21 -10.22 -17.59
CA GLU A 241 20.42 -10.14 -18.82
C GLU A 241 20.89 -9.02 -19.78
N GLY A 242 22.01 -8.34 -19.49
CA GLY A 242 22.53 -7.27 -20.35
C GLY A 242 21.64 -6.01 -20.42
N LEU A 243 20.84 -5.77 -19.38
CA LEU A 243 19.87 -4.67 -19.27
C LEU A 243 20.45 -3.45 -18.51
N THR A 244 21.72 -3.50 -18.10
CA THR A 244 22.30 -2.47 -17.21
C THR A 244 22.37 -1.07 -17.82
N GLU A 245 22.52 -0.90 -19.13
CA GLU A 245 22.54 0.43 -19.74
C GLU A 245 21.20 0.80 -20.39
N ARG A 246 20.20 -0.07 -20.25
CA ARG A 246 18.88 0.11 -20.87
C ARG A 246 18.07 1.19 -20.15
N PRO A 247 17.31 2.01 -20.89
CA PRO A 247 16.36 2.93 -20.30
C PRO A 247 15.38 2.22 -19.37
N LEU A 248 15.13 2.80 -18.20
CA LEU A 248 14.32 2.17 -17.16
C LEU A 248 13.05 2.98 -16.89
N TYR A 249 11.92 2.29 -16.83
CA TYR A 249 10.68 2.80 -16.27
C TYR A 249 10.44 2.15 -14.90
N PHE A 250 10.38 2.97 -13.86
CA PHE A 250 10.06 2.50 -12.52
C PHE A 250 8.55 2.52 -12.33
N VAL A 251 7.99 1.39 -11.88
CA VAL A 251 6.59 1.30 -11.52
C VAL A 251 6.45 0.76 -10.10
N SER A 252 5.65 1.42 -9.28
CA SER A 252 5.20 0.90 -7.98
C SER A 252 3.74 0.52 -8.13
N SER A 253 3.42 -0.78 -8.15
CA SER A 253 2.04 -1.26 -8.39
C SER A 253 1.81 -2.68 -7.87
N ASN A 254 0.57 -3.18 -7.99
CA ASN A 254 0.28 -4.59 -7.70
C ASN A 254 1.16 -5.53 -8.54
N SER A 255 1.83 -6.50 -7.91
CA SER A 255 2.67 -7.46 -8.65
C SER A 255 1.92 -8.32 -9.69
N HIS A 256 0.60 -8.39 -9.64
CA HIS A 256 -0.17 -9.14 -10.64
C HIS A 256 -0.64 -8.30 -11.83
N SER A 257 -0.81 -6.98 -11.66
CA SER A 257 -1.63 -6.21 -12.60
C SER A 257 -0.94 -6.01 -13.94
N LEU A 258 0.31 -5.53 -13.94
CA LEU A 258 1.11 -5.40 -15.16
C LEU A 258 1.37 -6.76 -15.80
N VAL A 259 1.70 -7.77 -14.99
CA VAL A 259 2.07 -9.11 -15.49
C VAL A 259 0.91 -9.77 -16.23
N ASN A 260 -0.30 -9.68 -15.69
CA ASN A 260 -1.48 -10.21 -16.37
C ASN A 260 -1.73 -9.54 -17.73
N ILE A 261 -1.48 -8.22 -17.81
CA ILE A 261 -1.63 -7.44 -19.04
C ILE A 261 -0.57 -7.82 -20.08
N VAL A 262 0.69 -8.02 -19.68
CA VAL A 262 1.80 -8.22 -20.64
C VAL A 262 2.06 -9.69 -21.00
N THR A 263 1.54 -10.65 -20.22
CA THR A 263 1.83 -12.07 -20.45
C THR A 263 0.69 -12.85 -21.10
N GLY A 264 -0.56 -12.39 -21.06
CA GLY A 264 -1.68 -13.10 -21.69
C GLY A 264 -1.99 -14.50 -21.13
N ILE A 265 -1.37 -14.93 -20.02
CA ILE A 265 -1.48 -16.31 -19.50
C ILE A 265 -2.91 -16.69 -19.14
N ALA A 266 -3.67 -15.75 -18.56
CA ALA A 266 -5.08 -16.00 -18.25
C ALA A 266 -5.91 -16.19 -19.52
N ARG A 267 -5.63 -15.42 -20.58
CA ARG A 267 -6.34 -15.48 -21.87
C ARG A 267 -6.04 -16.78 -22.62
N GLU A 268 -4.78 -17.21 -22.63
CA GLU A 268 -4.40 -18.49 -23.24
C GLU A 268 -5.04 -19.71 -22.57
N ARG A 269 -5.40 -19.57 -21.29
CA ARG A 269 -6.06 -20.62 -20.49
C ARG A 269 -7.55 -20.39 -20.31
N GLU A 270 -8.16 -19.54 -21.12
CA GLU A 270 -9.58 -19.16 -20.99
C GLU A 270 -10.48 -20.39 -20.81
N GLY A 271 -10.32 -21.42 -21.65
CA GLY A 271 -11.12 -22.65 -21.56
C GLY A 271 -10.98 -23.39 -20.22
N GLU A 272 -9.77 -23.47 -19.66
CA GLU A 272 -9.53 -24.08 -18.34
C GLU A 272 -10.16 -23.24 -17.23
N LEU A 273 -10.00 -21.93 -17.28
CA LEU A 273 -10.51 -20.99 -16.26
C LEU A 273 -12.04 -20.95 -16.25
N VAL A 274 -12.67 -20.94 -17.42
CA VAL A 274 -14.12 -20.99 -17.57
C VAL A 274 -14.66 -22.32 -17.04
N THR A 275 -14.03 -23.44 -17.40
CA THR A 275 -14.41 -24.77 -16.89
C THR A 275 -14.30 -24.84 -15.36
N PHE A 276 -13.26 -24.21 -14.79
CA PHE A 276 -13.07 -24.14 -13.35
C PHE A 276 -14.23 -23.41 -12.64
N ILE A 277 -14.73 -22.30 -13.20
CA ILE A 277 -15.89 -21.58 -12.65
C ILE A 277 -17.20 -22.34 -12.85
N GLU A 278 -17.37 -23.03 -13.98
CA GLU A 278 -18.55 -23.88 -14.25
C GLU A 278 -18.64 -25.10 -13.32
N GLN A 279 -17.60 -25.39 -12.54
CA GLN A 279 -17.60 -26.42 -11.49
C GLN A 279 -17.94 -25.89 -10.10
N LEU A 280 -17.99 -24.56 -9.92
CA LEU A 280 -18.44 -23.94 -8.67
C LEU A 280 -19.96 -24.15 -8.47
N ASP A 281 -20.41 -23.92 -7.24
CA ASP A 281 -21.84 -23.99 -6.90
C ASP A 281 -22.68 -23.12 -7.86
N GLU A 282 -23.90 -23.54 -8.14
CA GLU A 282 -24.78 -22.83 -9.06
C GLU A 282 -25.10 -21.40 -8.59
N HIS A 283 -25.09 -21.16 -7.27
CA HIS A 283 -25.32 -19.87 -6.65
C HIS A 283 -24.03 -19.05 -6.42
N ASP A 284 -22.88 -19.52 -6.91
CA ASP A 284 -21.62 -18.79 -6.77
C ASP A 284 -21.66 -17.51 -7.61
N ILE A 285 -21.27 -16.38 -7.00
CA ILE A 285 -21.28 -15.06 -7.63
C ILE A 285 -20.45 -15.02 -8.93
N LEU A 286 -19.35 -15.79 -9.01
CA LEU A 286 -18.49 -15.83 -10.19
C LEU A 286 -19.13 -16.60 -11.34
N ARG A 287 -19.96 -17.60 -11.02
CA ARG A 287 -20.72 -18.35 -12.02
C ARG A 287 -21.85 -17.50 -12.59
N HIS A 288 -22.51 -16.71 -11.74
CA HIS A 288 -23.49 -15.71 -12.19
C HIS A 288 -22.85 -14.66 -13.10
N GLU A 289 -21.70 -14.10 -12.69
CA GLU A 289 -20.96 -13.13 -13.48
C GLU A 289 -20.51 -13.69 -14.84
N LEU A 290 -20.02 -14.94 -14.88
CA LEU A 290 -19.66 -15.63 -16.13
C LEU A 290 -20.84 -15.71 -17.11
N THR A 291 -22.04 -16.05 -16.61
CA THR A 291 -23.26 -16.11 -17.42
C THR A 291 -23.62 -14.72 -17.95
N ALA A 292 -23.62 -13.70 -17.09
CA ALA A 292 -23.92 -12.32 -17.47
C ALA A 292 -22.94 -11.77 -18.52
N LEU A 293 -21.64 -12.07 -18.41
CA LEU A 293 -20.64 -11.68 -19.41
C LEU A 293 -20.88 -12.34 -20.77
N ARG A 294 -21.29 -13.61 -20.81
CA ARG A 294 -21.60 -14.34 -22.05
C ARG A 294 -22.86 -13.81 -22.73
N GLU A 295 -23.84 -13.39 -21.94
CA GLU A 295 -25.12 -12.85 -22.43
C GLU A 295 -25.01 -11.36 -22.82
N GLY A 296 -23.92 -10.69 -22.45
CA GLY A 296 -23.70 -9.27 -22.70
C GLY A 296 -24.41 -8.35 -21.70
N ASP A 297 -24.86 -8.91 -20.58
CA ASP A 297 -25.63 -8.22 -19.53
C ASP A 297 -24.72 -7.66 -18.41
N SER A 298 -23.44 -8.07 -18.36
CA SER A 298 -22.46 -7.48 -17.44
C SER A 298 -21.70 -6.31 -18.08
N PRO A 299 -21.53 -5.17 -17.37
CA PRO A 299 -20.64 -4.10 -17.80
C PRO A 299 -19.15 -4.43 -17.57
N GLY A 300 -18.83 -5.55 -16.93
CA GLY A 300 -17.46 -5.97 -16.63
C GLY A 300 -16.63 -6.34 -17.88
N SER A 301 -15.31 -6.32 -17.73
CA SER A 301 -14.38 -6.76 -18.78
C SER A 301 -14.10 -8.26 -18.65
N TRP A 302 -14.15 -8.97 -19.78
CA TRP A 302 -13.80 -10.38 -19.88
C TRP A 302 -12.36 -10.64 -19.40
N GLU A 303 -11.43 -9.76 -19.76
CA GLU A 303 -10.04 -9.83 -19.33
C GLU A 303 -9.91 -9.71 -17.81
N ASN A 304 -10.59 -8.74 -17.19
CA ASN A 304 -10.61 -8.59 -15.74
C ASN A 304 -11.16 -9.85 -15.05
N PHE A 305 -12.24 -10.44 -15.58
CA PHE A 305 -12.79 -11.71 -15.12
C PHE A 305 -11.76 -12.84 -15.20
N LEU A 306 -11.13 -13.06 -16.36
CA LEU A 306 -10.09 -14.08 -16.50
C LEU A 306 -8.92 -13.86 -15.55
N TYR A 307 -8.51 -12.61 -15.31
CA TYR A 307 -7.43 -12.30 -14.37
C TYR A 307 -7.77 -12.65 -12.92
N PHE A 308 -9.01 -12.43 -12.49
CA PHE A 308 -9.49 -12.86 -11.18
C PHE A 308 -9.51 -14.37 -11.05
N VAL A 309 -10.12 -15.03 -12.04
CA VAL A 309 -10.30 -16.47 -12.04
C VAL A 309 -8.95 -17.18 -12.10
N ALA A 310 -7.99 -16.67 -12.88
CA ALA A 310 -6.64 -17.21 -12.92
C ALA A 310 -6.00 -17.25 -11.53
N ARG A 311 -6.18 -16.21 -10.71
CA ARG A 311 -5.68 -16.20 -9.33
C ARG A 311 -6.30 -17.33 -8.51
N LEU A 312 -7.61 -17.52 -8.58
CA LEU A 312 -8.31 -18.59 -7.85
C LEU A 312 -7.88 -19.98 -8.34
N TYR A 313 -7.82 -20.17 -9.65
CA TYR A 313 -7.40 -21.40 -10.31
C TYR A 313 -5.99 -21.85 -9.86
N PHE A 314 -4.99 -20.96 -9.96
CA PHE A 314 -3.63 -21.30 -9.53
C PHE A 314 -3.51 -21.47 -8.02
N THR A 315 -4.34 -20.78 -7.23
CA THR A 315 -4.38 -20.95 -5.77
C THR A 315 -4.95 -22.32 -5.38
N ALA A 316 -6.02 -22.76 -6.03
CA ALA A 316 -6.63 -24.08 -5.81
C ALA A 316 -5.66 -25.22 -6.13
N ARG A 317 -4.72 -25.00 -7.07
CA ARG A 317 -3.67 -25.95 -7.45
C ARG A 317 -2.41 -25.87 -6.56
N GLY A 318 -2.43 -25.04 -5.52
CA GLY A 318 -1.37 -24.95 -4.52
C GLY A 318 -0.01 -24.55 -5.11
N HIS A 319 1.08 -25.06 -4.50
CA HIS A 319 2.44 -24.68 -4.86
C HIS A 319 2.80 -25.01 -6.32
N GLU A 320 2.35 -26.15 -6.83
CA GLU A 320 2.63 -26.58 -8.21
C GLU A 320 1.96 -25.65 -9.24
N GLY A 321 0.71 -25.25 -9.02
CA GLY A 321 0.02 -24.29 -9.88
C GLY A 321 0.73 -22.94 -9.94
N TRP A 322 1.16 -22.43 -8.79
CA TRP A 322 1.94 -21.18 -8.74
C TRP A 322 3.32 -21.32 -9.39
N ALA A 323 3.99 -22.47 -9.25
CA ALA A 323 5.27 -22.71 -9.91
C ALA A 323 5.11 -22.77 -11.44
N GLU A 324 4.08 -23.44 -11.95
CA GLU A 324 3.73 -23.48 -13.37
C GLU A 324 3.47 -22.08 -13.93
N ARG A 325 2.60 -21.31 -13.25
CA ARG A 325 2.35 -19.90 -13.63
C ARG A 325 3.64 -19.11 -13.71
N ARG A 326 4.52 -19.29 -12.72
CA ARG A 326 5.78 -18.53 -12.63
C ARG A 326 6.79 -18.91 -13.69
N ALA A 327 6.81 -20.17 -14.12
CA ALA A 327 7.59 -20.62 -15.25
C ALA A 327 7.07 -19.99 -16.56
N ALA A 328 5.76 -20.07 -16.80
CA ALA A 328 5.14 -19.50 -18.01
C ALA A 328 5.32 -17.97 -18.11
N GLU A 329 5.17 -17.24 -17.01
CA GLU A 329 5.44 -15.80 -16.98
C GLU A 329 6.93 -15.49 -17.25
N ARG A 330 7.87 -16.34 -16.79
CA ARG A 330 9.30 -16.17 -17.09
C ARG A 330 9.61 -16.42 -18.56
N GLU A 331 9.00 -17.43 -19.18
CA GLU A 331 9.12 -17.69 -20.63
C GLU A 331 8.64 -16.52 -21.47
N LYS A 332 7.74 -15.69 -20.94
CA LYS A 332 7.23 -14.46 -21.57
C LYS A 332 7.96 -13.19 -21.15
N GLY A 333 9.19 -13.32 -20.64
CA GLY A 333 10.07 -12.18 -20.35
C GLY A 333 9.82 -11.51 -19.00
N VAL A 334 9.04 -12.10 -18.09
CA VAL A 334 8.80 -11.52 -16.75
C VAL A 334 9.57 -12.28 -15.67
N THR A 335 10.67 -11.69 -15.19
CA THR A 335 11.41 -12.22 -14.03
C THR A 335 10.82 -11.68 -12.72
N HIS A 336 10.52 -12.58 -11.77
CA HIS A 336 10.08 -12.21 -10.42
C HIS A 336 11.22 -12.40 -9.42
N LEU A 337 11.48 -11.37 -8.62
CA LEU A 337 12.52 -11.34 -7.60
C LEU A 337 11.87 -11.20 -6.22
N ARG A 338 12.07 -12.21 -5.37
CA ARG A 338 11.59 -12.20 -3.99
C ARG A 338 12.59 -11.48 -3.10
N SER A 339 12.10 -10.64 -2.18
CA SER A 339 12.96 -10.05 -1.16
C SER A 339 13.36 -11.06 -0.08
N LYS A 340 14.65 -11.05 0.28
CA LYS A 340 15.21 -11.80 1.42
C LYS A 340 15.58 -10.89 2.61
N THR A 341 15.41 -9.58 2.49
CA THR A 341 15.78 -8.62 3.53
C THR A 341 14.58 -8.25 4.40
N ALA A 342 14.76 -7.29 5.31
CA ALA A 342 13.66 -6.69 6.08
C ALA A 342 12.64 -5.96 5.19
N LEU A 343 13.07 -5.42 4.04
CA LEU A 343 12.20 -4.76 3.08
C LEU A 343 11.43 -5.82 2.29
N ARG A 344 10.23 -6.20 2.75
CA ARG A 344 9.38 -7.27 2.18
C ARG A 344 8.64 -6.84 0.89
N VAL A 345 9.35 -6.22 -0.03
CA VAL A 345 8.83 -5.73 -1.31
C VAL A 345 9.36 -6.60 -2.47
N PRO A 346 8.52 -7.43 -3.11
CA PRO A 346 8.89 -8.11 -4.35
C PRO A 346 9.17 -7.11 -5.49
N ALA A 347 10.05 -7.50 -6.41
CA ALA A 347 10.33 -6.75 -7.63
C ALA A 347 10.14 -7.64 -8.87
N GLN A 348 9.89 -7.01 -10.01
CA GLN A 348 9.72 -7.65 -11.30
C GLN A 348 10.53 -6.89 -12.35
N VAL A 349 11.20 -7.62 -13.23
CA VAL A 349 11.95 -7.07 -14.36
C VAL A 349 11.24 -7.51 -15.64
N ILE A 350 10.90 -6.55 -16.49
CA ILE A 350 10.10 -6.74 -17.71
C ILE A 350 10.77 -5.98 -18.87
N PRO A 351 11.68 -6.61 -19.64
CA PRO A 351 12.23 -6.03 -20.86
C PRO A 351 11.15 -5.94 -21.93
N LEU A 352 10.99 -4.78 -22.58
CA LEU A 352 9.91 -4.59 -23.56
C LEU A 352 10.13 -5.40 -24.84
N ASP A 353 11.37 -5.51 -25.30
CA ASP A 353 11.76 -6.32 -26.46
C ASP A 353 11.57 -7.83 -26.29
N ALA A 354 11.33 -8.30 -25.06
CA ALA A 354 11.06 -9.70 -24.73
C ALA A 354 9.56 -10.07 -24.74
N LEU A 355 8.66 -9.10 -24.87
CA LEU A 355 7.21 -9.33 -24.83
C LEU A 355 6.67 -9.80 -26.18
N ASP A 356 5.73 -10.76 -26.19
CA ASP A 356 5.00 -11.15 -27.41
C ASP A 356 3.85 -10.16 -27.66
N PRO A 357 3.86 -9.40 -28.78
CA PRO A 357 2.81 -8.45 -29.11
C PRO A 357 1.40 -9.06 -29.10
N ARG A 358 1.27 -10.35 -29.43
CA ARG A 358 -0.02 -11.06 -29.51
C ARG A 358 -0.55 -11.49 -28.15
N ALA A 359 0.33 -11.62 -27.15
CA ALA A 359 -0.02 -12.00 -25.80
C ALA A 359 -0.50 -10.79 -24.97
N LEU A 360 -0.13 -9.58 -25.37
CA LEU A 360 -0.54 -8.34 -24.73
C LEU A 360 -2.07 -8.21 -24.66
N ASP A 361 -2.56 -7.60 -23.58
CA ASP A 361 -3.98 -7.26 -23.42
C ASP A 361 -4.45 -6.39 -24.59
N PRO A 362 -5.53 -6.77 -25.31
CA PRO A 362 -6.02 -6.03 -26.47
C PRO A 362 -6.46 -4.60 -26.11
N ARG A 363 -6.78 -4.33 -24.85
CA ARG A 363 -7.13 -2.99 -24.37
C ARG A 363 -5.96 -2.01 -24.40
N LEU A 364 -4.72 -2.48 -24.59
CA LEU A 364 -3.58 -1.59 -24.84
C LEU A 364 -3.67 -0.85 -26.18
N GLY A 365 -4.51 -1.30 -27.11
CA GLY A 365 -4.68 -0.74 -28.44
C GLY A 365 -3.82 -1.44 -29.50
N GLU A 366 -3.71 -0.83 -30.67
CA GLU A 366 -2.89 -1.35 -31.77
C GLU A 366 -1.40 -1.24 -31.42
N VAL A 367 -0.74 -2.40 -31.33
CA VAL A 367 0.68 -2.55 -30.98
C VAL A 367 1.53 -2.74 -32.23
N ASP A 368 2.50 -1.86 -32.46
CA ASP A 368 3.54 -2.04 -33.45
C ASP A 368 4.59 -3.04 -32.95
N ALA A 369 4.51 -4.27 -33.47
CA ALA A 369 5.41 -5.36 -33.13
C ALA A 369 6.89 -5.05 -33.45
N GLY A 370 7.15 -4.27 -34.50
CA GLY A 370 8.51 -3.87 -34.88
C GLY A 370 9.09 -2.85 -33.91
N ALA A 371 8.29 -1.87 -33.49
CA ALA A 371 8.68 -0.90 -32.47
C ALA A 371 8.88 -1.57 -31.09
N LEU A 372 8.02 -2.52 -30.71
CA LEU A 372 8.16 -3.27 -29.45
C LEU A 372 9.48 -4.05 -29.42
N ALA A 373 9.76 -4.82 -30.48
CA ALA A 373 11.00 -5.60 -30.59
C ALA A 373 12.26 -4.72 -30.65
N ALA A 374 12.14 -3.46 -31.10
CA ALA A 374 13.23 -2.50 -31.13
C ALA A 374 13.38 -1.70 -29.83
N SER A 375 12.41 -1.75 -28.91
CA SER A 375 12.46 -1.01 -27.65
C SER A 375 13.48 -1.65 -26.71
N GLY A 376 14.61 -0.98 -26.55
CA GLY A 376 15.61 -1.35 -25.56
C GLY A 376 15.23 -0.98 -24.11
N ALA A 377 13.98 -0.62 -23.81
CA ALA A 377 13.58 -0.22 -22.47
C ALA A 377 13.21 -1.40 -21.57
N VAL A 378 13.33 -1.20 -20.26
CA VAL A 378 12.96 -2.17 -19.23
C VAL A 378 12.02 -1.53 -18.20
N ILE A 379 10.96 -2.24 -17.84
CA ILE A 379 10.13 -1.88 -16.69
C ILE A 379 10.66 -2.62 -15.47
N VAL A 380 10.91 -1.88 -14.39
CA VAL A 380 11.10 -2.46 -13.06
C VAL A 380 9.86 -2.12 -12.24
N ASN A 381 9.03 -3.13 -12.01
CA ASN A 381 7.85 -3.02 -11.17
C ASN A 381 8.15 -3.52 -9.76
N ILE A 382 7.70 -2.81 -8.74
CA ILE A 382 7.78 -3.23 -7.35
C ILE A 382 6.39 -3.30 -6.73
N ASP A 383 6.22 -4.22 -5.77
CA ASP A 383 5.04 -4.20 -4.91
C ASP A 383 5.07 -2.98 -3.96
N TYR A 384 3.95 -2.69 -3.32
CA TYR A 384 3.80 -1.52 -2.46
C TYR A 384 4.80 -1.53 -1.28
N PRO A 385 5.71 -0.52 -1.18
CA PRO A 385 6.42 -0.24 0.05
C PRO A 385 5.48 0.41 1.07
N LEU A 386 5.97 0.65 2.29
CA LEU A 386 5.25 1.46 3.29
C LEU A 386 5.99 2.75 3.57
N GLY A 387 5.28 3.85 3.37
CA GLY A 387 5.73 5.18 3.78
C GLY A 387 7.11 5.52 3.23
N VAL A 388 8.00 5.96 4.12
CA VAL A 388 9.37 6.40 3.80
C VAL A 388 10.22 5.32 3.10
N ALA A 389 9.83 4.05 3.13
CA ALA A 389 10.53 3.03 2.34
C ALA A 389 10.47 3.34 0.83
N ALA A 390 9.40 3.99 0.35
CA ALA A 390 9.26 4.45 -1.03
C ALA A 390 10.40 5.40 -1.45
N TYR A 391 10.71 6.40 -0.60
CA TYR A 391 11.84 7.31 -0.81
C TYR A 391 13.16 6.53 -0.94
N ASN A 392 13.44 5.64 0.02
CA ASN A 392 14.71 4.91 0.03
C ASN A 392 14.86 4.05 -1.23
N ILE A 393 13.79 3.38 -1.67
CA ILE A 393 13.79 2.51 -2.85
C ILE A 393 14.06 3.31 -4.12
N LEU A 394 13.24 4.33 -4.39
CA LEU A 394 13.38 5.09 -5.63
C LEU A 394 14.73 5.81 -5.69
N ARG A 395 15.21 6.32 -4.55
CA ARG A 395 16.54 6.92 -4.44
C ARG A 395 17.66 5.92 -4.73
N GLU A 396 17.62 4.71 -4.16
CA GLU A 396 18.65 3.70 -4.44
C GLU A 396 18.65 3.28 -5.91
N ILE A 397 17.47 3.13 -6.52
CA ILE A 397 17.34 2.86 -7.95
C ILE A 397 17.92 4.02 -8.77
N ALA A 398 17.61 5.27 -8.43
CA ALA A 398 18.15 6.43 -9.15
C ALA A 398 19.68 6.57 -9.01
N VAL A 399 20.25 6.17 -7.87
CA VAL A 399 21.70 6.15 -7.67
C VAL A 399 22.38 5.07 -8.54
N ASP A 400 21.75 3.90 -8.66
CA ASP A 400 22.26 2.79 -9.46
C ASP A 400 22.04 3.02 -10.98
N ARG A 401 21.06 3.84 -11.37
CA ARG A 401 20.55 3.96 -12.74
C ARG A 401 20.61 5.38 -13.28
N THR A 402 21.39 5.58 -14.34
CA THR A 402 21.48 6.87 -15.06
C THR A 402 20.39 7.06 -16.12
N GLY A 403 19.69 5.98 -16.51
CA GLY A 403 18.72 5.96 -17.62
C GLY A 403 17.24 5.93 -17.21
N LEU A 404 16.89 6.43 -16.03
CA LEU A 404 15.49 6.49 -15.58
C LEU A 404 14.69 7.43 -16.49
N ARG A 405 13.65 6.92 -17.17
CA ARG A 405 12.79 7.69 -18.10
C ARG A 405 11.45 8.08 -17.50
N GLY A 406 10.91 7.27 -16.60
CA GLY A 406 9.63 7.55 -15.98
C GLY A 406 9.45 6.85 -14.64
N VAL A 407 8.64 7.48 -13.78
CA VAL A 407 8.24 7.00 -12.46
C VAL A 407 6.72 6.99 -12.42
N TYR A 408 6.15 5.80 -12.24
CA TYR A 408 4.70 5.61 -12.17
C TYR A 408 4.31 4.96 -10.85
N VAL A 409 3.41 5.59 -10.12
CA VAL A 409 2.92 5.10 -8.82
C VAL A 409 1.44 4.80 -8.97
N LEU A 410 1.09 3.53 -8.86
CA LEU A 410 -0.28 3.09 -8.63
C LEU A 410 -0.40 2.80 -7.13
N GLY A 411 -1.22 3.57 -6.43
CA GLY A 411 -1.43 3.54 -4.98
C GLY A 411 -2.85 3.13 -4.59
N LYS A 412 -2.99 2.61 -3.37
CA LYS A 412 -4.29 2.59 -2.66
C LYS A 412 -4.40 3.83 -1.81
N ALA A 413 -5.60 4.39 -1.73
CA ALA A 413 -5.85 5.51 -0.84
C ALA A 413 -7.20 5.34 -0.14
N ALA A 414 -7.27 5.89 1.06
CA ALA A 414 -8.55 6.19 1.67
C ALA A 414 -9.08 7.49 1.06
N THR A 415 -10.39 7.61 0.90
CA THR A 415 -11.02 8.79 0.29
C THR A 415 -11.98 9.48 1.24
N LEU A 416 -12.10 10.80 1.10
CA LEU A 416 -13.03 11.64 1.85
C LEU A 416 -14.19 12.17 0.97
N ASN A 417 -14.14 11.95 -0.35
CA ASN A 417 -15.12 12.48 -1.31
C ASN A 417 -15.50 11.53 -2.47
N ALA A 418 -15.03 10.29 -2.46
CA ALA A 418 -15.25 9.30 -3.51
C ALA A 418 -15.81 7.99 -2.95
N ASP A 419 -16.22 7.07 -3.81
CA ASP A 419 -16.68 5.74 -3.44
C ASP A 419 -15.56 4.69 -3.61
N VAL A 420 -15.63 3.59 -2.85
CA VAL A 420 -14.67 2.48 -2.99
C VAL A 420 -14.74 1.93 -4.42
N GLY A 421 -13.60 1.88 -5.09
CA GLY A 421 -13.50 1.51 -6.52
C GLY A 421 -13.32 2.71 -7.46
N ASP A 422 -13.50 3.94 -7.00
CA ASP A 422 -13.15 5.12 -7.79
C ASP A 422 -11.63 5.28 -7.95
N VAL A 423 -11.22 5.98 -9.01
CA VAL A 423 -9.81 6.30 -9.29
C VAL A 423 -9.59 7.81 -9.21
N MET A 424 -8.60 8.23 -8.45
CA MET A 424 -8.28 9.62 -8.12
C MET A 424 -6.90 9.99 -8.65
N ILE A 425 -6.84 11.01 -9.50
CA ILE A 425 -5.62 11.58 -10.07
C ILE A 425 -5.29 12.87 -9.32
N SER A 426 -4.17 12.87 -8.62
CA SER A 426 -3.75 13.99 -7.76
C SER A 426 -2.76 14.89 -8.49
N ASN A 427 -3.04 16.20 -8.46
CA ASN A 427 -2.14 17.25 -8.99
C ASN A 427 -1.47 18.04 -7.86
N VAL A 428 -1.89 17.83 -6.62
CA VAL A 428 -1.24 18.38 -5.42
C VAL A 428 -1.05 17.26 -4.42
N VAL A 429 0.13 17.17 -3.81
CA VAL A 429 0.46 16.19 -2.77
C VAL A 429 1.13 16.90 -1.61
N HIS A 430 0.57 16.80 -0.41
CA HIS A 430 1.21 17.27 0.82
C HIS A 430 1.89 16.10 1.54
N ASP A 431 3.20 16.17 1.74
CA ASP A 431 3.99 15.16 2.43
C ASP A 431 4.19 15.53 3.90
N GLU A 432 3.55 14.81 4.82
CA GLU A 432 3.73 15.04 6.26
C GLU A 432 5.10 14.62 6.79
N HIS A 433 5.83 13.77 6.05
CA HIS A 433 7.17 13.38 6.46
C HIS A 433 8.14 14.55 6.34
N ALA A 434 8.06 15.31 5.23
CA ALA A 434 8.89 16.49 4.99
C ALA A 434 8.19 17.82 5.34
N GLY A 435 6.87 17.83 5.55
CA GLY A 435 6.06 19.05 5.66
C GLY A 435 5.97 19.84 4.35
N SER A 436 6.30 19.22 3.22
CA SER A 436 6.44 19.88 1.92
C SER A 436 5.23 19.59 1.02
N THR A 437 4.85 20.54 0.17
CA THR A 437 3.72 20.39 -0.77
C THR A 437 4.21 20.44 -2.20
N TYR A 438 3.81 19.44 -2.99
CA TYR A 438 4.21 19.27 -4.38
C TYR A 438 3.03 19.53 -5.32
N TRP A 439 3.25 20.34 -6.36
CA TRP A 439 2.33 20.50 -7.49
C TRP A 439 2.87 19.72 -8.68
N LEU A 440 2.05 18.81 -9.20
CA LEU A 440 2.42 17.87 -10.25
C LEU A 440 1.80 18.27 -11.58
N ASP A 441 2.58 18.12 -12.65
CA ASP A 441 2.04 17.94 -14.00
C ASP A 441 1.90 16.43 -14.22
N ASN A 442 0.83 15.85 -13.65
CA ASN A 442 0.64 14.40 -13.60
C ASN A 442 0.44 13.86 -15.02
N ALA A 443 1.18 12.80 -15.40
CA ALA A 443 1.15 12.22 -16.74
C ALA A 443 -0.18 11.58 -17.14
N PHE A 444 -1.13 11.46 -16.20
CA PHE A 444 -2.44 10.85 -16.41
C PHE A 444 -3.56 11.86 -16.19
N SER A 445 -4.67 11.63 -16.89
CA SER A 445 -5.97 12.22 -16.61
C SER A 445 -7.06 11.14 -16.55
N VAL A 446 -8.29 11.54 -16.24
CA VAL A 446 -9.47 10.66 -16.31
C VAL A 446 -9.63 10.04 -17.70
N ASP A 447 -9.26 10.74 -18.76
CA ASP A 447 -9.42 10.26 -20.15
C ASP A 447 -8.54 9.03 -20.43
N ASP A 448 -7.41 8.88 -19.74
CA ASP A 448 -6.56 7.69 -19.88
C ASP A 448 -7.18 6.43 -19.23
N LEU A 449 -8.14 6.62 -18.32
CA LEU A 449 -8.82 5.57 -17.54
C LEU A 449 -10.22 5.26 -18.04
N ALA A 450 -10.94 6.25 -18.55
CA ALA A 450 -12.35 6.17 -18.92
C ALA A 450 -12.72 5.00 -19.86
N PRO A 451 -11.85 4.55 -20.81
CA PRO A 451 -12.17 3.40 -21.64
C PRO A 451 -12.27 2.06 -20.90
N ASP A 452 -11.62 1.94 -19.74
CA ASP A 452 -11.44 0.66 -19.04
C ASP A 452 -12.03 0.64 -17.64
N LEU A 453 -12.35 1.80 -17.08
CA LEU A 453 -13.03 1.93 -15.80
C LEU A 453 -14.54 1.79 -16.02
N ARG A 454 -15.09 0.61 -15.69
CA ARG A 454 -16.47 0.20 -15.94
C ARG A 454 -17.39 0.41 -14.75
N PHE A 455 -16.89 0.16 -13.54
CA PHE A 455 -17.69 0.23 -12.31
C PHE A 455 -17.42 1.51 -11.52
N GLY A 456 -16.16 1.94 -11.47
CA GLY A 456 -15.76 3.15 -10.76
C GLY A 456 -15.87 4.41 -11.60
N THR A 457 -15.66 5.56 -10.95
CA THR A 457 -15.54 6.86 -11.58
C THR A 457 -14.11 7.37 -11.48
N GLY A 458 -13.63 8.02 -12.54
CA GLY A 458 -12.36 8.76 -12.52
C GLY A 458 -12.58 10.17 -11.97
N LEU A 459 -11.68 10.63 -11.10
CA LEU A 459 -11.68 11.95 -10.49
C LEU A 459 -10.32 12.63 -10.72
N ASP A 460 -10.31 13.70 -11.51
CA ASP A 460 -9.11 14.52 -11.76
C ASP A 460 -8.98 15.70 -10.79
N ASN A 461 -7.80 16.33 -10.80
CA ASN A 461 -7.49 17.53 -10.02
C ASN A 461 -7.69 17.35 -8.52
N GLN A 462 -7.51 16.12 -8.03
CA GLN A 462 -7.59 15.82 -6.61
C GLN A 462 -6.33 16.31 -5.88
N ARG A 463 -6.42 16.40 -4.55
CA ARG A 463 -5.28 16.68 -3.69
C ARG A 463 -5.10 15.54 -2.71
N ALA A 464 -3.87 15.06 -2.62
CA ALA A 464 -3.48 13.98 -1.73
C ALA A 464 -2.69 14.49 -0.53
N VAL A 465 -2.89 13.84 0.61
CA VAL A 465 -2.01 13.94 1.77
C VAL A 465 -1.34 12.60 2.01
N THR A 466 -0.02 12.63 2.12
CA THR A 466 0.82 11.51 2.54
C THR A 466 0.94 11.52 4.04
N VAL A 467 0.21 10.62 4.70
CA VAL A 467 0.18 10.49 6.16
C VAL A 467 1.24 9.52 6.67
N LYS A 468 1.69 9.72 7.90
CA LYS A 468 2.76 8.90 8.50
C LYS A 468 2.35 7.46 8.82
N SER A 469 1.09 7.25 9.23
CA SER A 469 0.54 5.95 9.66
C SER A 469 -0.98 6.04 9.82
N THR A 470 -1.69 4.93 9.63
CA THR A 470 -3.16 4.85 9.82
C THR A 470 -3.55 5.14 11.28
N PHE A 471 -2.75 4.69 12.25
CA PHE A 471 -3.02 5.00 13.67
C PHE A 471 -2.76 6.47 14.00
N LEU A 472 -1.88 7.15 13.27
CA LEU A 472 -1.48 8.53 13.50
C LEU A 472 -2.42 9.52 12.80
N GLN A 473 -3.72 9.20 12.78
CA GLN A 473 -4.79 10.04 12.28
C GLN A 473 -5.88 10.12 13.34
N ASN A 474 -6.49 11.30 13.50
CA ASN A 474 -7.68 11.48 14.34
C ASN A 474 -8.77 12.23 13.55
N ARG A 475 -9.97 12.34 14.12
CA ARG A 475 -11.10 12.96 13.43
C ARG A 475 -10.83 14.42 13.09
N SER A 476 -10.29 15.19 14.03
CA SER A 476 -9.97 16.60 13.82
C SER A 476 -8.91 16.79 12.73
N TYR A 477 -7.97 15.85 12.63
CA TYR A 477 -6.93 15.78 11.62
C TYR A 477 -7.50 15.61 10.22
N LEU A 478 -8.41 14.64 10.06
CA LEU A 478 -9.08 14.37 8.79
C LEU A 478 -10.03 15.51 8.39
N ASP A 479 -10.74 16.08 9.36
CA ASP A 479 -11.61 17.24 9.14
C ASP A 479 -10.81 18.47 8.67
N PHE A 480 -9.57 18.67 9.13
CA PHE A 480 -8.69 19.74 8.66
C PHE A 480 -8.33 19.56 7.18
N TYR A 481 -7.81 18.39 6.81
CA TYR A 481 -7.44 18.11 5.43
C TYR A 481 -8.63 18.20 4.48
N TYR A 482 -9.78 17.69 4.90
CA TYR A 482 -11.01 17.80 4.12
C TYR A 482 -11.38 19.26 3.83
N ARG A 483 -11.26 20.16 4.81
CA ARG A 483 -11.54 21.60 4.64
C ARG A 483 -10.54 22.29 3.70
N GLU A 484 -9.30 21.81 3.67
CA GLU A 484 -8.25 22.26 2.75
C GLU A 484 -8.30 21.57 1.37
N ALA A 485 -9.38 20.82 1.11
CA ALA A 485 -9.65 20.07 -0.11
C ALA A 485 -8.63 18.94 -0.40
N PHE A 486 -7.95 18.43 0.63
CA PHE A 486 -7.23 17.16 0.57
C PHE A 486 -8.24 16.03 0.77
N THR A 487 -8.49 15.31 -0.32
CA THR A 487 -9.56 14.31 -0.40
C THR A 487 -9.03 12.89 -0.56
N VAL A 488 -7.74 12.76 -0.91
CA VAL A 488 -7.02 11.48 -1.03
C VAL A 488 -6.07 11.37 0.16
N VAL A 489 -6.21 10.30 0.95
CA VAL A 489 -5.36 10.02 2.11
C VAL A 489 -4.57 8.75 1.83
N GLU A 490 -3.26 8.88 1.68
CA GLU A 490 -2.35 7.79 1.28
C GLU A 490 -1.02 7.91 2.04
N MET A 491 -0.03 7.06 1.75
CA MET A 491 1.17 6.96 2.60
C MET A 491 2.50 7.04 1.85
N GLU A 492 2.57 6.97 0.52
CA GLU A 492 3.83 6.74 -0.20
C GLU A 492 4.22 7.84 -1.18
N THR A 493 3.26 8.63 -1.67
CA THR A 493 3.47 9.56 -2.78
C THR A 493 4.48 10.65 -2.40
N GLY A 494 4.31 11.30 -1.26
CA GLY A 494 5.26 12.29 -0.73
C GLY A 494 6.71 11.80 -0.70
N PRO A 495 7.00 10.65 -0.05
CA PRO A 495 8.31 10.00 -0.11
C PRO A 495 8.84 9.72 -1.52
N TYR A 496 7.99 9.28 -2.47
CA TYR A 496 8.41 9.15 -3.87
C TYR A 496 8.78 10.50 -4.47
N LEU A 497 7.99 11.55 -4.24
CA LEU A 497 8.23 12.90 -4.74
C LEU A 497 9.51 13.51 -4.14
N ASN A 498 9.85 13.20 -2.89
CA ASN A 498 11.14 13.55 -2.29
C ASN A 498 12.32 12.93 -3.08
N ALA A 499 12.19 11.68 -3.53
CA ALA A 499 13.23 11.05 -4.36
C ALA A 499 13.24 11.61 -5.80
N VAL A 500 12.07 11.89 -6.38
CA VAL A 500 11.94 12.57 -7.69
C VAL A 500 12.57 13.97 -7.66
N TYR A 501 12.43 14.69 -6.55
CA TYR A 501 13.10 15.97 -6.34
C TYR A 501 14.63 15.82 -6.47
N GLU A 502 15.22 14.86 -5.77
CA GLU A 502 16.66 14.58 -5.79
C GLU A 502 17.16 14.03 -7.14
N ILE A 503 16.27 13.52 -7.99
CA ILE A 503 16.58 13.18 -9.39
C ILE A 503 16.66 14.44 -10.25
N ALA A 504 15.78 15.42 -10.00
CA ALA A 504 15.62 16.62 -10.82
C ALA A 504 16.54 17.77 -10.41
N ASP A 505 16.89 17.86 -9.13
CA ASP A 505 17.63 18.95 -8.50
C ASP A 505 18.90 18.46 -7.80
N ALA A 506 19.88 19.35 -7.61
CA ALA A 506 21.16 19.01 -6.97
C ALA A 506 21.08 19.00 -5.44
N ASP A 507 20.09 19.71 -4.88
CA ASP A 507 19.85 19.75 -3.45
C ASP A 507 19.08 18.51 -2.96
N ARG A 508 19.21 18.22 -1.66
CA ARG A 508 18.31 17.28 -0.99
C ARG A 508 16.88 17.83 -1.05
N HIS A 509 15.88 16.94 -1.07
CA HIS A 509 14.48 17.36 -0.99
C HIS A 509 14.24 18.34 0.18
N PRO A 510 13.48 19.41 -0.05
CA PRO A 510 13.26 20.45 0.94
C PRO A 510 12.29 19.99 2.04
N VAL A 511 12.35 20.67 3.18
CA VAL A 511 11.48 20.44 4.35
C VAL A 511 10.65 21.70 4.59
N GLY A 512 9.32 21.57 4.63
CA GLY A 512 8.42 22.69 4.87
C GLY A 512 8.24 23.65 3.70
N GLU A 513 8.48 23.21 2.46
CA GLU A 513 8.47 24.10 1.28
C GLU A 513 7.36 23.73 0.27
N ALA A 514 7.02 24.69 -0.61
CA ALA A 514 6.16 24.45 -1.77
C ALA A 514 7.00 24.27 -3.04
N ILE A 515 6.76 23.17 -3.75
CA ILE A 515 7.56 22.69 -4.88
C ILE A 515 6.68 22.53 -6.11
N ASN A 516 7.11 23.07 -7.25
CA ASN A 516 6.41 22.93 -8.52
C ASN A 516 7.18 22.03 -9.50
N PHE A 517 6.59 20.88 -9.84
CA PHE A 517 7.11 19.88 -10.80
C PHE A 517 6.65 20.11 -12.25
N SER A 518 6.61 21.36 -12.70
CA SER A 518 6.25 21.69 -14.10
C SER A 518 7.27 21.22 -15.15
N LYS A 519 8.52 20.93 -14.78
CA LYS A 519 9.57 20.50 -15.71
C LYS A 519 10.52 19.50 -15.07
N LEU A 520 10.08 18.24 -14.97
CA LEU A 520 10.93 17.13 -14.55
C LEU A 520 11.77 16.58 -15.72
N PRO A 521 12.96 16.02 -15.47
CA PRO A 521 13.76 15.33 -16.48
C PRO A 521 13.23 13.94 -16.83
N ILE A 522 12.19 13.48 -16.14
CA ILE A 522 11.53 12.18 -16.27
C ILE A 522 10.02 12.37 -16.36
N ASP A 523 9.33 11.40 -16.94
CA ASP A 523 7.87 11.34 -16.91
C ASP A 523 7.39 10.91 -15.51
N LEU A 524 6.35 11.56 -14.97
CA LEU A 524 5.83 11.27 -13.63
C LEU A 524 4.33 11.08 -13.68
N GLY A 525 3.86 9.93 -13.21
CA GLY A 525 2.43 9.67 -13.10
C GLY A 525 2.05 9.05 -11.76
N VAL A 526 0.99 9.57 -11.14
CA VAL A 526 0.48 9.07 -9.85
C VAL A 526 -1.01 8.81 -9.97
N ILE A 527 -1.43 7.59 -9.68
CA ILE A 527 -2.82 7.14 -9.71
C ILE A 527 -3.16 6.50 -8.37
N HIS A 528 -4.26 6.92 -7.74
CA HIS A 528 -4.78 6.27 -6.54
C HIS A 528 -6.14 5.65 -6.83
N TYR A 529 -6.40 4.43 -6.36
CA TYR A 529 -7.77 3.93 -6.29
C TYR A 529 -8.26 3.89 -4.85
N ALA A 530 -9.54 4.22 -4.67
CA ALA A 530 -10.20 4.27 -3.38
C ALA A 530 -10.41 2.86 -2.84
N SER A 531 -9.77 2.53 -1.72
CA SER A 531 -9.91 1.23 -1.06
C SER A 531 -10.82 1.25 0.17
N ASP A 532 -10.98 2.40 0.81
CA ASP A 532 -11.65 2.54 2.10
C ASP A 532 -11.99 3.99 2.41
N MET A 533 -12.81 4.20 3.46
CA MET A 533 -13.15 5.52 4.00
C MET A 533 -12.51 5.68 5.39
N PRO A 534 -11.78 6.77 5.68
CA PRO A 534 -11.06 6.96 6.95
C PRO A 534 -11.88 6.72 8.22
N TYR A 535 -13.17 7.07 8.20
CA TYR A 535 -14.06 6.93 9.37
C TYR A 535 -14.60 5.51 9.61
N THR A 536 -14.48 4.61 8.64
CA THR A 536 -14.93 3.21 8.75
C THR A 536 -13.77 2.22 8.74
N GLN A 537 -12.53 2.71 8.72
CA GLN A 537 -11.29 1.96 8.58
C GLN A 537 -11.15 0.77 9.54
N ALA A 538 -11.46 0.92 10.82
CA ALA A 538 -11.40 -0.18 11.80
C ALA A 538 -12.32 -1.35 11.43
N ARG A 539 -13.41 -1.09 10.70
CA ARG A 539 -14.38 -2.09 10.25
C ARG A 539 -14.12 -2.59 8.83
N THR A 540 -13.49 -1.81 7.96
CA THR A 540 -13.30 -2.10 6.53
C THR A 540 -11.91 -2.64 6.18
N LEU A 541 -10.83 -2.15 6.82
CA LEU A 541 -9.42 -2.51 6.56
C LEU A 541 -9.03 -3.95 6.97
N GLY A 542 -10.03 -4.76 7.32
CA GLY A 542 -9.87 -6.19 7.50
C GLY A 542 -10.97 -7.06 6.90
N ALA A 543 -12.11 -6.51 6.50
CA ALA A 543 -13.24 -7.33 6.12
C ALA A 543 -13.23 -7.74 4.64
N GLN A 544 -12.45 -7.09 3.77
CA GLN A 544 -12.58 -7.29 2.33
C GLN A 544 -11.23 -7.59 1.67
N GLY A 545 -11.07 -8.83 1.20
CA GLY A 545 -10.11 -9.13 0.13
C GLY A 545 -10.51 -8.39 -1.15
N LEU A 546 -9.63 -8.39 -2.16
CA LEU A 546 -9.94 -7.80 -3.47
C LEU A 546 -11.27 -8.40 -3.97
N SER A 547 -12.36 -7.64 -3.93
CA SER A 547 -13.61 -8.04 -4.55
C SER A 547 -13.42 -8.03 -6.07
N TYR A 548 -14.20 -8.84 -6.78
CA TYR A 548 -14.17 -8.84 -8.25
C TYR A 548 -14.33 -7.42 -8.81
N TYR A 549 -15.25 -6.64 -8.24
CA TYR A 549 -15.50 -5.25 -8.63
C TYR A 549 -14.32 -4.29 -8.33
N GLY A 550 -13.59 -4.51 -7.23
CA GLY A 550 -12.43 -3.67 -6.87
C GLY A 550 -11.19 -3.87 -7.75
N MET A 551 -11.19 -4.85 -8.66
CA MET A 551 -10.11 -5.03 -9.64
C MET A 551 -10.14 -4.02 -10.77
N ASP A 552 -11.32 -3.50 -11.09
CA ASP A 552 -11.54 -2.68 -12.27
C ASP A 552 -10.63 -1.45 -12.27
N SER A 553 -10.63 -0.72 -11.16
CA SER A 553 -9.75 0.40 -10.86
C SER A 553 -8.27 0.03 -10.97
N THR A 554 -7.90 -1.16 -10.49
CA THR A 554 -6.51 -1.64 -10.52
C THR A 554 -6.04 -1.89 -11.95
N TYR A 555 -6.86 -2.55 -12.78
CA TYR A 555 -6.48 -2.84 -14.18
C TYR A 555 -6.61 -1.63 -15.08
N ALA A 556 -7.64 -0.79 -14.94
CA ALA A 556 -7.75 0.47 -15.67
C ALA A 556 -6.50 1.35 -15.45
N SER A 557 -6.07 1.48 -14.19
CA SER A 557 -4.84 2.22 -13.85
C SER A 557 -3.58 1.58 -14.40
N SER A 558 -3.49 0.25 -14.36
CA SER A 558 -2.33 -0.48 -14.89
C SER A 558 -2.24 -0.41 -16.42
N LEU A 559 -3.38 -0.42 -17.11
CA LEU A 559 -3.48 -0.20 -18.55
C LEU A 559 -3.05 1.22 -18.91
N ALA A 560 -3.50 2.24 -18.18
CA ALA A 560 -3.07 3.62 -18.38
C ALA A 560 -1.54 3.76 -18.27
N ILE A 561 -0.93 3.18 -17.24
CA ILE A 561 0.53 3.16 -17.05
C ILE A 561 1.25 2.48 -18.22
N LEU A 562 0.81 1.28 -18.61
CA LEU A 562 1.46 0.55 -19.71
C LEU A 562 1.28 1.26 -21.05
N ARG A 563 0.09 1.82 -21.34
CA ARG A 563 -0.12 2.64 -22.54
C ARG A 563 0.81 3.84 -22.57
N ARG A 564 0.99 4.54 -21.45
CA ARG A 564 1.91 5.68 -21.37
C ARG A 564 3.34 5.27 -21.70
N ILE A 565 3.84 4.19 -21.10
CA ILE A 565 5.17 3.64 -21.37
C ILE A 565 5.30 3.24 -22.86
N LEU A 566 4.34 2.49 -23.38
CA LEU A 566 4.36 2.03 -24.77
C LEU A 566 4.27 3.19 -25.78
N ARG A 567 3.54 4.26 -25.48
CA ARG A 567 3.50 5.49 -26.31
C ARG A 567 4.85 6.20 -26.30
N LEU A 568 5.51 6.33 -25.14
CA LEU A 568 6.86 6.92 -25.04
C LEU A 568 7.90 6.13 -25.86
N GLU A 569 7.72 4.82 -25.94
CA GLU A 569 8.54 3.92 -26.76
C GLU A 569 8.03 3.77 -28.21
N ARG A 570 7.00 4.52 -28.61
CA ARG A 570 6.37 4.52 -29.95
C ARG A 570 5.84 3.15 -30.39
N VAL A 571 5.47 2.32 -29.42
CA VAL A 571 4.89 0.99 -29.64
C VAL A 571 3.39 1.06 -29.88
N VAL A 572 2.70 2.00 -29.24
CA VAL A 572 1.25 2.24 -29.44
C VAL A 572 1.05 3.66 -29.97
N GLY A 573 0.11 3.82 -30.91
CA GLY A 573 -0.20 5.10 -31.52
C GLY A 573 -0.71 6.16 -30.52
N GLU A 574 -0.59 7.43 -30.91
CA GLU A 574 -1.21 8.53 -30.16
C GLU A 574 -2.74 8.39 -30.20
N VAL A 575 -3.39 8.44 -29.03
CA VAL A 575 -4.82 8.77 -29.00
C VAL A 575 -4.90 10.24 -29.38
N PRO A 576 -5.69 10.65 -30.39
CA PRO A 576 -5.86 12.06 -30.68
C PRO A 576 -6.39 12.75 -29.42
N GLY A 577 -5.59 13.61 -28.81
CA GLY A 577 -6.11 14.51 -27.79
C GLY A 577 -7.23 15.37 -28.39
N PRO A 578 -8.17 15.89 -27.58
CA PRO A 578 -9.21 16.76 -28.11
C PRO A 578 -8.54 17.91 -28.88
N GLU A 579 -8.89 18.06 -30.16
CA GLU A 579 -8.53 19.23 -30.93
C GLU A 579 -9.06 20.45 -30.17
N LEU A 580 -8.16 21.16 -29.48
CA LEU A 580 -8.40 22.54 -29.10
C LEU A 580 -8.63 23.30 -30.40
N THR A 581 -9.89 23.40 -30.79
CA THR A 581 -10.37 24.26 -31.85
C THR A 581 -9.89 25.68 -31.52
N ARG A 582 -8.76 26.06 -32.12
CA ARG A 582 -8.34 27.45 -32.12
C ARG A 582 -9.46 28.22 -32.82
N PRO A 583 -10.06 29.25 -32.22
CA PRO A 583 -11.02 30.07 -32.93
C PRO A 583 -10.28 30.73 -34.09
N SER A 584 -10.48 30.21 -35.30
CA SER A 584 -10.08 30.87 -36.54
C SER A 584 -11.04 32.03 -36.77
N GLY A 585 -10.82 33.12 -36.05
CA GLY A 585 -11.59 34.35 -36.13
C GLY A 585 -10.66 35.54 -35.95
N THR A 586 -9.95 35.91 -37.01
CA THR A 586 -9.37 37.26 -37.13
C THR A 586 -10.52 38.26 -37.07
N PRO A 587 -10.58 39.18 -36.08
CA PRO A 587 -11.61 40.21 -36.07
C PRO A 587 -11.30 41.19 -37.21
N THR A 588 -12.14 41.19 -38.23
CA THR A 588 -12.16 42.26 -39.23
C THR A 588 -12.67 43.53 -38.57
N LEU A 589 -11.77 44.47 -38.30
CA LEU A 589 -12.11 45.83 -37.89
C LEU A 589 -12.90 46.53 -39.03
N PRO A 590 -14.06 47.15 -38.75
CA PRO A 590 -14.77 47.95 -39.74
C PRO A 590 -14.02 49.27 -40.03
N PRO A 591 -14.00 49.76 -41.28
CA PRO A 591 -13.36 51.02 -41.61
C PRO A 591 -14.25 52.21 -41.26
N ASP A 592 -13.59 53.29 -40.81
CA ASP A 592 -14.07 54.67 -40.72
C ASP A 592 -15.25 55.00 -39.78
N ALA A 593 -14.89 55.56 -38.62
CA ALA A 593 -15.63 56.67 -38.02
C ALA A 593 -14.63 57.66 -37.39
N ARG A 594 -14.51 58.84 -38.00
CA ARG A 594 -13.68 59.96 -37.51
C ARG A 594 -14.28 60.55 -36.22
N PRO A 595 -13.45 61.16 -35.36
CA PRO A 595 -13.90 61.69 -34.07
C PRO A 595 -14.66 63.01 -34.23
N SER A 596 -15.76 63.14 -33.47
CA SER A 596 -16.39 64.41 -33.07
C SER A 596 -16.69 64.38 -31.60
#